data_AF-A0A671LFS4-F1
#
_entry.id   AF-A0A671LFS4-F1
#
_cell.length_a   1.000
_cell.length_b   1.000
_cell.length_c   1.000
_cell.angle_alpha   90.00
_cell.angle_beta   90.00
_cell.angle_gamma   90.00
#
_symmetry.space_group_name_H-M   'P 1'
#
loop_
_entity.id
_entity.type
_entity.pdbx_description
1 polymer ?
#
loop_
_entity_poly.entity_id
_entity_poly.type
_entity_poly.pdbx_seq_one_letter_code
_entity_poly.pdbx_strand_id
1 'polypeptide(L)'
;MLTLIDLLPAEDGEETTKHFLQELVNILLAYISKSLKRSSKVLDFHYPHQLKEGLEGFSLELPDQPDNLEQLLVDCRYTLKYGVKTGHPRFFNQLSTGLDIIGLAGEWLTSTANTNMFTYEISPVFILMEEVVLRKMHSIIGWPEEDGDGIFCPGGTMSNLYSVLLARFHLFPAVKTHGMSAIPRLALFTSMHVHDFIIVSYTLSRHAVTLPLTQ
;
A
#
# COMPACT_ATOMS: atom_id res chain seq x y z
N MET A 1 -23.93 24.77 -9.34
CA MET A 1 -23.44 23.39 -9.31
C MET A 1 -22.45 23.32 -8.17
N LEU A 2 -22.54 22.32 -7.29
CA LEU A 2 -21.71 22.24 -6.09
C LEU A 2 -20.27 21.88 -6.46
N THR A 3 -19.32 22.42 -5.72
CA THR A 3 -17.88 22.29 -5.92
C THR A 3 -17.18 21.94 -4.61
N LEU A 4 -15.86 21.75 -4.64
CA LEU A 4 -15.08 21.41 -3.45
C LEU A 4 -15.14 22.46 -2.33
N ILE A 5 -15.38 23.74 -2.66
CA ILE A 5 -15.48 24.82 -1.65
C ILE A 5 -16.80 24.77 -0.86
N ASP A 6 -17.76 23.96 -1.31
CA ASP A 6 -19.06 23.77 -0.65
C ASP A 6 -19.03 22.58 0.34
N LEU A 7 -17.89 21.90 0.49
CA LEU A 7 -17.67 20.81 1.43
C LEU A 7 -17.07 21.31 2.74
N LEU A 8 -17.07 20.47 3.78
CA LEU A 8 -16.32 20.75 5.00
C LEU A 8 -14.85 21.07 4.64
N PRO A 9 -14.26 22.12 5.23
CA PRO A 9 -14.69 22.84 6.44
C PRO A 9 -15.56 24.10 6.22
N ALA A 10 -16.23 24.26 5.08
CA ALA A 10 -17.16 25.38 4.86
C ALA A 10 -18.33 25.38 5.88
N GLU A 11 -18.82 26.57 6.24
CA GLU A 11 -19.78 26.80 7.35
C GLU A 11 -21.08 25.99 7.20
N ASP A 12 -21.64 25.92 5.99
CA ASP A 12 -22.84 25.14 5.67
C ASP A 12 -22.51 23.83 4.90
N GLY A 13 -21.27 23.36 4.97
CA GLY A 13 -20.76 22.27 4.13
C GLY A 13 -21.11 20.85 4.60
N GLU A 14 -21.73 20.69 5.78
CA GLU A 14 -21.95 19.38 6.41
C GLU A 14 -22.87 18.47 5.59
N GLU A 15 -24.08 18.93 5.26
CA GLU A 15 -25.03 18.11 4.49
C GLU A 15 -24.53 17.82 3.07
N THR A 16 -23.87 18.79 2.43
CA THR A 16 -23.23 18.60 1.12
C THR A 16 -22.15 17.52 1.18
N THR A 17 -21.31 17.56 2.21
CA THR A 17 -20.24 16.57 2.45
C THR A 17 -20.81 15.19 2.66
N LYS A 18 -21.82 15.08 3.52
CA LYS A 18 -22.50 13.81 3.80
C LYS A 18 -23.14 13.23 2.54
N HIS A 19 -23.85 14.04 1.76
CA HIS A 19 -24.46 13.61 0.51
C HIS A 19 -23.42 13.12 -0.50
N PHE A 20 -22.35 13.90 -0.71
CA PHE A 20 -21.25 13.52 -1.61
C PHE A 20 -20.61 12.18 -1.20
N LEU A 21 -20.28 12.00 0.08
CA LEU A 21 -19.69 10.77 0.58
C LEU A 21 -20.65 9.56 0.46
N GLN A 22 -21.95 9.76 0.68
CA GLN A 22 -22.95 8.70 0.49
C GLN A 22 -23.01 8.25 -0.97
N GLU A 23 -23.01 9.18 -1.91
CA GLU A 23 -22.99 8.85 -3.34
C GLU A 23 -21.71 8.14 -3.76
N LEU A 24 -20.56 8.54 -3.21
CA LEU A 24 -19.30 7.83 -3.41
C LEU A 24 -19.37 6.40 -2.86
N VAL A 25 -19.86 6.20 -1.63
CA VAL A 25 -20.03 4.87 -1.04
C VAL A 25 -20.99 4.01 -1.87
N ASN A 26 -22.07 4.58 -2.41
CA ASN A 26 -22.98 3.88 -3.31
C ASN A 26 -22.24 3.36 -4.58
N ILE A 27 -21.34 4.16 -5.16
CA ILE A 27 -20.48 3.75 -6.27
C ILE A 27 -19.59 2.57 -5.87
N LEU A 28 -18.92 2.66 -4.71
CA LEU A 28 -18.00 1.63 -4.22
C LEU A 28 -18.74 0.31 -3.96
N LEU A 29 -19.90 0.34 -3.29
CA LEU A 29 -20.71 -0.85 -3.02
C LEU A 29 -21.21 -1.53 -4.31
N ALA A 30 -21.60 -0.74 -5.31
CA ALA A 30 -21.98 -1.27 -6.62
C ALA A 30 -20.78 -1.95 -7.31
N TYR A 31 -19.60 -1.36 -7.23
CA TYR A 31 -18.36 -1.95 -7.75
C TYR A 31 -18.01 -3.26 -7.04
N ILE A 32 -17.99 -3.30 -5.71
CA ILE A 32 -17.71 -4.50 -4.90
C ILE A 32 -18.65 -5.64 -5.32
N SER A 33 -19.95 -5.35 -5.37
CA SER A 33 -21.00 -6.32 -5.75
C SER A 33 -20.81 -6.87 -7.16
N LYS A 34 -20.31 -6.04 -8.10
CA LYS A 34 -20.05 -6.45 -9.49
C LYS A 34 -18.74 -7.22 -9.60
N SER A 35 -17.70 -6.82 -8.87
CA SER A 35 -16.36 -7.40 -8.97
C SER A 35 -16.29 -8.83 -8.49
N LEU A 36 -17.19 -9.24 -7.60
CA LEU A 36 -17.30 -10.63 -7.14
C LEU A 36 -18.11 -11.53 -8.10
N LYS A 37 -18.80 -10.95 -9.10
CA LYS A 37 -19.59 -11.73 -10.08
C LYS A 37 -18.70 -12.25 -11.20
N ARG A 38 -18.69 -13.58 -11.38
CA ARG A 38 -17.97 -14.29 -12.46
C ARG A 38 -18.42 -13.92 -13.89
N SER A 39 -19.61 -13.33 -14.04
CA SER A 39 -20.12 -12.83 -15.31
C SER A 39 -19.51 -11.49 -15.72
N SER A 40 -18.82 -10.80 -14.81
CA SER A 40 -18.14 -9.55 -15.11
C SER A 40 -16.76 -9.81 -15.73
N LYS A 41 -16.29 -8.87 -16.58
CA LYS A 41 -14.90 -8.89 -17.06
C LYS A 41 -13.93 -8.61 -15.90
N VAL A 42 -12.81 -9.32 -15.82
CA VAL A 42 -11.70 -9.04 -14.88
C VAL A 42 -11.11 -7.65 -15.14
N LEU A 43 -10.95 -7.29 -16.41
CA LEU A 43 -10.45 -6.00 -16.89
C LEU A 43 -11.17 -5.68 -18.20
N ASP A 44 -11.58 -4.43 -18.39
CA ASP A 44 -11.91 -3.90 -19.70
C ASP A 44 -10.65 -3.25 -20.27
N PHE A 45 -9.88 -4.02 -21.04
CA PHE A 45 -8.53 -3.65 -21.41
C PHE A 45 -8.53 -2.55 -22.47
N HIS A 46 -7.72 -1.51 -22.22
CA HIS A 46 -7.42 -0.44 -23.14
C HIS A 46 -5.92 -0.17 -23.10
N TYR A 47 -5.32 0.14 -24.24
CA TYR A 47 -3.93 0.59 -24.32
C TYR A 47 -3.76 1.96 -23.66
N PRO A 48 -2.55 2.30 -23.18
CA PRO A 48 -2.30 3.58 -22.50
C PRO A 48 -2.68 4.82 -23.32
N HIS A 49 -2.48 4.79 -24.65
CA HIS A 49 -2.85 5.92 -25.51
C HIS A 49 -4.37 6.13 -25.55
N GLN A 50 -5.17 5.06 -25.55
CA GLN A 50 -6.63 5.16 -25.57
C GLN A 50 -7.16 5.83 -24.30
N LEU A 51 -6.66 5.46 -23.12
CA LEU A 51 -7.05 6.10 -21.86
C LEU A 51 -6.63 7.57 -21.80
N LYS A 52 -5.47 7.92 -22.37
CA LYS A 52 -4.98 9.31 -22.42
C LYS A 52 -5.77 10.19 -23.38
N GLU A 53 -6.27 9.63 -24.48
CA GLU A 53 -7.05 10.36 -25.49
C GLU A 53 -8.47 10.73 -25.02
N GLY A 54 -8.91 10.25 -23.85
CA GLY A 54 -10.18 10.64 -23.25
C GLY A 54 -11.35 9.70 -23.60
N LEU A 55 -11.23 8.42 -23.20
CA LEU A 55 -12.26 7.40 -23.47
C LEU A 55 -13.63 7.79 -22.87
N GLU A 56 -14.64 7.94 -23.74
CA GLU A 56 -16.02 8.28 -23.34
C GLU A 56 -16.14 9.55 -22.48
N GLY A 57 -15.24 10.53 -22.70
CA GLY A 57 -15.22 11.78 -21.95
C GLY A 57 -14.50 11.71 -20.60
N PHE A 58 -13.88 10.57 -20.25
CA PHE A 58 -13.01 10.46 -19.09
C PHE A 58 -11.64 11.09 -19.38
N SER A 59 -11.46 12.34 -18.96
CA SER A 59 -10.20 13.08 -19.09
C SER A 59 -9.26 12.80 -17.93
N LEU A 60 -7.97 12.68 -18.21
CA LEU A 60 -6.90 12.62 -17.21
C LEU A 60 -6.16 13.96 -17.07
N GLU A 61 -6.55 14.96 -17.86
CA GLU A 61 -5.99 16.32 -17.78
C GLU A 61 -6.50 17.03 -16.52
N LEU A 62 -5.63 17.84 -15.91
CA LEU A 62 -5.97 18.62 -14.73
C LEU A 62 -6.36 20.04 -15.15
N PRO A 63 -7.63 20.45 -15.00
CA PRO A 63 -8.05 21.80 -15.35
C PRO A 63 -7.58 22.84 -14.31
N ASP A 64 -7.37 24.08 -14.76
CA ASP A 64 -7.04 25.22 -13.87
C ASP A 64 -8.21 25.62 -12.95
N GLN A 65 -9.45 25.33 -13.39
CA GLN A 65 -10.66 25.60 -12.62
C GLN A 65 -11.20 24.30 -12.04
N PRO A 66 -11.73 24.32 -10.80
CA PRO A 66 -12.28 23.13 -10.19
C PRO A 66 -13.50 22.65 -10.96
N ASP A 67 -13.57 21.34 -11.17
CA ASP A 67 -14.80 20.69 -11.59
C ASP A 67 -15.82 20.65 -10.45
N ASN A 68 -17.06 20.38 -10.84
CA ASN A 68 -18.15 20.17 -9.91
C ASN A 68 -18.10 18.76 -9.28
N LEU A 69 -18.80 18.59 -8.17
CA LEU A 69 -18.83 17.33 -7.44
C LEU A 69 -19.46 16.17 -8.24
N GLU A 70 -20.39 16.43 -9.15
CA GLU A 70 -21.01 15.39 -9.98
C GLU A 70 -20.00 14.81 -10.97
N GLN A 71 -19.16 15.66 -11.57
CA GLN A 71 -18.08 15.23 -12.46
C GLN A 71 -17.05 14.38 -11.71
N LEU A 72 -16.69 14.76 -10.47
CA LEU A 72 -15.80 13.95 -9.65
C LEU A 72 -16.36 12.54 -9.38
N LEU A 73 -17.68 12.42 -9.13
CA LEU A 73 -18.34 11.12 -8.99
C LEU A 73 -18.33 10.31 -10.30
N VAL A 74 -18.48 10.98 -11.45
CA VAL A 74 -18.33 10.36 -12.77
C VAL A 74 -16.91 9.83 -12.97
N ASP A 75 -15.89 10.60 -12.58
CA ASP A 75 -14.49 10.21 -12.68
C ASP A 75 -14.16 9.02 -11.76
N CYS A 76 -14.74 8.97 -10.55
CA CYS A 76 -14.66 7.79 -9.69
C CYS A 76 -15.24 6.54 -10.36
N ARG A 77 -16.39 6.65 -11.04
CA ARG A 77 -16.99 5.51 -11.78
C ARG A 77 -16.10 5.05 -12.92
N TYR A 78 -15.52 5.97 -13.69
CA TYR A 78 -14.64 5.62 -14.81
C TYR A 78 -13.31 5.02 -14.35
N THR A 79 -12.72 5.56 -13.27
CA THR A 79 -11.52 5.02 -12.64
C THR A 79 -11.72 3.55 -12.26
N LEU A 80 -12.86 3.21 -11.65
CA LEU A 80 -13.21 1.83 -11.30
C LEU A 80 -13.60 0.98 -12.51
N LYS A 81 -14.23 1.57 -13.54
CA LYS A 81 -14.63 0.86 -14.78
C LYS A 81 -13.41 0.33 -15.52
N TYR A 82 -12.37 1.15 -15.68
CA TYR A 82 -11.17 0.82 -16.45
C TYR A 82 -10.05 0.20 -15.60
N GLY A 83 -10.20 0.18 -14.26
CA GLY A 83 -9.32 -0.54 -13.36
C GLY A 83 -9.44 -2.07 -13.45
N VAL A 84 -8.36 -2.76 -13.06
CA VAL A 84 -8.35 -4.22 -12.91
C VAL A 84 -9.10 -4.61 -11.64
N LYS A 85 -10.01 -5.58 -11.72
CA LYS A 85 -10.72 -6.14 -10.57
C LYS A 85 -9.89 -7.22 -9.89
N THR A 86 -8.96 -6.81 -9.03
CA THR A 86 -8.06 -7.70 -8.28
C THR A 86 -8.81 -8.65 -7.32
N GLY A 87 -10.01 -8.27 -6.88
CA GLY A 87 -10.90 -9.12 -6.09
C GLY A 87 -11.71 -10.14 -6.89
N HIS A 88 -11.61 -10.15 -8.22
CA HIS A 88 -12.43 -11.05 -9.03
C HIS A 88 -12.02 -12.52 -8.83
N PRO A 89 -12.97 -13.49 -8.70
CA PRO A 89 -12.66 -14.91 -8.46
C PRO A 89 -11.86 -15.63 -9.56
N ARG A 90 -11.56 -14.94 -10.66
CA ARG A 90 -10.77 -15.42 -11.80
C ARG A 90 -9.54 -14.55 -12.09
N PHE A 91 -9.17 -13.69 -11.15
CA PHE A 91 -7.93 -12.92 -11.21
C PHE A 91 -6.82 -13.72 -10.55
N PHE A 92 -5.84 -14.17 -11.34
CA PHE A 92 -4.73 -15.01 -10.89
C PHE A 92 -3.36 -14.44 -11.29
N ASN A 93 -3.31 -13.13 -11.58
CA ASN A 93 -2.11 -12.51 -12.15
C ASN A 93 -1.06 -12.15 -11.10
N GLN A 94 -1.46 -11.96 -9.84
CA GLN A 94 -0.60 -11.49 -8.75
C GLN A 94 -0.67 -12.44 -7.57
N LEU A 95 0.31 -12.35 -6.67
CA LEU A 95 0.27 -13.07 -5.39
C LEU A 95 -0.82 -12.51 -4.46
N SER A 96 -0.95 -11.18 -4.44
CA SER A 96 -2.01 -10.49 -3.70
C SER A 96 -3.27 -10.42 -4.58
N THR A 97 -4.32 -11.14 -4.15
CA THR A 97 -5.60 -11.22 -4.84
C THR A 97 -6.74 -11.25 -3.83
N GLY A 98 -7.98 -11.11 -4.32
CA GLY A 98 -9.15 -11.11 -3.46
C GLY A 98 -9.50 -9.73 -2.94
N LEU A 99 -10.63 -9.68 -2.23
CA LEU A 99 -11.14 -8.47 -1.59
C LEU A 99 -11.81 -8.90 -0.29
N ASP A 100 -11.08 -8.76 0.82
CA ASP A 100 -11.61 -9.04 2.15
C ASP A 100 -12.44 -7.87 2.65
N ILE A 101 -13.68 -8.13 3.06
CA ILE A 101 -14.63 -7.08 3.43
C ILE A 101 -14.25 -6.41 4.76
N ILE A 102 -13.64 -7.17 5.68
CA ILE A 102 -13.20 -6.62 6.97
C ILE A 102 -11.93 -5.79 6.76
N GLY A 103 -11.01 -6.25 5.92
CA GLY A 103 -9.84 -5.50 5.49
C GLY A 103 -10.23 -4.16 4.85
N LEU A 104 -11.19 -4.17 3.92
CA LEU A 104 -11.69 -2.94 3.29
C LEU A 104 -12.33 -1.97 4.29
N ALA A 105 -13.16 -2.49 5.22
CA ALA A 105 -13.74 -1.66 6.27
C ALA A 105 -12.66 -1.05 7.19
N GLY A 106 -11.60 -1.83 7.49
CA GLY A 106 -10.41 -1.36 8.19
C GLY A 106 -9.70 -0.24 7.45
N GLU A 107 -9.49 -0.39 6.13
CA GLU A 107 -8.88 0.66 5.30
C GLU A 107 -9.71 1.96 5.31
N TRP A 108 -11.04 1.88 5.19
CA TRP A 108 -11.90 3.06 5.29
C TRP A 108 -11.80 3.75 6.65
N LEU A 109 -11.76 2.97 7.74
CA LEU A 109 -11.57 3.50 9.09
C LEU A 109 -10.20 4.15 9.24
N THR A 110 -9.13 3.50 8.77
CA THR A 110 -7.77 4.03 8.82
C THR A 110 -7.64 5.33 8.03
N SER A 111 -8.21 5.41 6.82
CA SER A 111 -8.23 6.65 6.03
C SER A 111 -9.05 7.75 6.68
N THR A 112 -10.14 7.41 7.39
CA THR A 112 -10.92 8.39 8.15
C THR A 112 -10.14 8.93 9.34
N ALA A 113 -9.36 8.08 10.03
CA ALA A 113 -8.54 8.48 11.17
C ALA A 113 -7.34 9.35 10.76
N ASN A 114 -6.78 9.13 9.56
CA ASN A 114 -5.75 9.96 8.93
C ASN A 114 -4.63 10.42 9.88
N THR A 115 -4.05 9.48 10.64
CA THR A 115 -2.96 9.73 11.59
C THR A 115 -1.69 8.98 11.17
N ASN A 116 -0.60 9.18 11.91
CA ASN A 116 0.72 8.63 11.59
C ASN A 116 1.28 7.79 12.76
N MET A 117 2.07 6.77 12.46
CA MET A 117 2.53 5.74 13.42
C MET A 117 3.82 6.11 14.18
N PHE A 118 4.25 7.37 14.17
CA PHE A 118 5.56 7.76 14.74
C PHE A 118 5.56 7.90 16.27
N THR A 119 4.46 8.29 16.91
CA THR A 119 4.37 8.44 18.38
C THR A 119 3.03 7.99 18.92
N TYR A 120 3.05 7.54 20.18
CA TYR A 120 1.86 7.16 20.93
C TYR A 120 0.85 8.31 21.09
N GLU A 121 1.32 9.56 21.18
CA GLU A 121 0.47 10.73 21.40
C GLU A 121 -0.61 10.92 20.32
N ILE A 122 -0.28 10.67 19.06
CA ILE A 122 -1.20 10.88 17.93
C ILE A 122 -1.85 9.59 17.40
N SER A 123 -1.35 8.42 17.81
CA SER A 123 -1.82 7.10 17.34
C SER A 123 -1.87 6.04 18.45
N PRO A 124 -2.45 6.34 19.63
CA PRO A 124 -2.33 5.47 20.80
C PRO A 124 -2.94 4.08 20.56
N VAL A 125 -4.10 4.04 19.91
CA VAL A 125 -4.81 2.80 19.61
C VAL A 125 -4.04 1.96 18.59
N PHE A 126 -3.57 2.57 17.49
CA PHE A 126 -2.91 1.84 16.42
C PHE A 126 -1.53 1.29 16.83
N ILE A 127 -0.78 2.02 17.66
CA ILE A 127 0.51 1.54 18.19
C ILE A 127 0.32 0.32 19.09
N LEU A 128 -0.67 0.32 19.98
CA LEU A 128 -0.97 -0.85 20.82
C LEU A 128 -1.49 -2.02 19.98
N MET A 129 -2.29 -1.76 18.94
CA MET A 129 -2.73 -2.80 18.01
C MET A 129 -1.56 -3.43 17.27
N GLU A 130 -0.61 -2.63 16.77
CA GLU A 130 0.60 -3.10 16.12
C GLU A 130 1.42 -4.00 17.06
N GLU A 131 1.62 -3.58 18.30
CA GLU A 131 2.31 -4.37 19.32
C GLU A 131 1.64 -5.74 19.55
N VAL A 132 0.31 -5.76 19.69
CA VAL A 132 -0.46 -7.01 19.89
C VAL A 132 -0.34 -7.93 18.68
N VAL A 133 -0.41 -7.39 17.46
CA VAL A 133 -0.30 -8.17 16.23
C VAL A 133 1.11 -8.74 16.08
N LEU A 134 2.15 -7.94 16.28
CA LEU A 134 3.54 -8.38 16.21
C LEU A 134 3.84 -9.49 17.22
N ARG A 135 3.40 -9.31 18.48
CA ARG A 135 3.51 -10.34 19.53
C ARG A 135 2.81 -11.64 19.11
N LYS A 136 1.63 -11.54 18.50
CA LYS A 136 0.92 -12.73 18.00
C LYS A 136 1.71 -13.41 16.88
N MET A 137 2.27 -12.65 15.95
CA MET A 137 3.12 -13.16 14.88
C MET A 137 4.38 -13.86 15.42
N HIS A 138 5.05 -13.28 16.42
CA HIS A 138 6.19 -13.91 17.11
C HIS A 138 5.81 -15.27 17.70
N SER A 139 4.64 -15.37 18.35
CA SER A 139 4.16 -16.64 18.90
C SER A 139 3.92 -17.72 17.83
N ILE A 140 3.47 -17.34 16.63
CA ILE A 140 3.22 -18.26 15.52
C ILE A 140 4.54 -18.79 14.96
N ILE A 141 5.58 -17.95 14.91
CA ILE A 141 6.94 -18.35 14.51
C ILE A 141 7.57 -19.27 15.57
N GLY A 142 7.15 -19.15 16.83
CA GLY A 142 7.66 -19.94 17.95
C GLY A 142 8.82 -19.27 18.69
N TRP A 143 8.94 -17.94 18.60
CA TRP A 143 9.92 -17.18 19.36
C TRP A 143 9.45 -16.91 20.80
N PRO A 144 10.38 -16.84 21.78
CA PRO A 144 10.05 -16.40 23.14
C PRO A 144 9.48 -14.99 23.14
N GLU A 145 8.51 -14.72 24.02
CA GLU A 145 7.85 -13.40 24.10
C GLU A 145 8.82 -12.28 24.50
N GLU A 146 9.87 -12.61 25.27
CA GLU A 146 10.82 -11.65 25.82
C GLU A 146 11.91 -11.20 24.82
N ASP A 147 12.10 -11.93 23.72
CA ASP A 147 13.23 -11.75 22.79
C ASP A 147 12.80 -11.25 21.39
N GLY A 148 11.52 -10.96 21.19
CA GLY A 148 10.97 -10.58 19.88
C GLY A 148 10.73 -9.08 19.72
N ASP A 149 11.26 -8.49 18.65
CA ASP A 149 10.99 -7.11 18.23
C ASP A 149 10.63 -7.07 16.73
N GLY A 150 9.88 -6.06 16.31
CA GLY A 150 9.39 -5.95 14.94
C GLY A 150 8.70 -4.62 14.65
N ILE A 151 8.57 -4.32 13.36
CA ILE A 151 7.83 -3.16 12.84
C ILE A 151 7.13 -3.55 11.54
N PHE A 152 5.99 -2.92 11.24
CA PHE A 152 5.41 -3.03 9.90
C PHE A 152 6.18 -2.15 8.92
N CYS A 153 6.46 -2.69 7.73
CA CYS A 153 7.19 -2.02 6.67
C CYS A 153 6.29 -1.83 5.44
N PRO A 154 6.54 -0.81 4.60
CA PRO A 154 5.83 -0.61 3.34
C PRO A 154 6.31 -1.63 2.29
N GLY A 155 5.91 -2.89 2.46
CA GLY A 155 6.25 -4.00 1.58
C GLY A 155 7.47 -4.82 2.03
N GLY A 156 7.52 -6.08 1.59
CA GLY A 156 8.55 -7.05 2.00
C GLY A 156 9.97 -6.68 1.58
N THR A 157 10.14 -5.86 0.54
CA THR A 157 11.44 -5.30 0.13
C THR A 157 12.10 -4.51 1.26
N MET A 158 11.34 -3.62 1.89
CA MET A 158 11.83 -2.82 2.99
C MET A 158 12.09 -3.70 4.22
N SER A 159 11.24 -4.68 4.51
CA SER A 159 11.51 -5.68 5.57
C SER A 159 12.84 -6.41 5.35
N ASN A 160 13.14 -6.83 4.11
CA ASN A 160 14.41 -7.45 3.76
C ASN A 160 15.60 -6.49 3.86
N LEU A 161 15.40 -5.20 3.56
CA LEU A 161 16.43 -4.18 3.78
C LEU A 161 16.71 -4.02 5.27
N TYR A 162 15.67 -3.90 6.10
CA TYR A 162 15.81 -3.81 7.56
C TYR A 162 16.56 -5.02 8.12
N SER A 163 16.25 -6.25 7.68
CA SER A 163 16.95 -7.44 8.18
C SER A 163 18.45 -7.41 7.87
N VAL A 164 18.84 -7.04 6.65
CA VAL A 164 20.26 -6.89 6.26
C VAL A 164 20.94 -5.76 7.04
N LEU A 165 20.26 -4.62 7.22
CA LEU A 165 20.79 -3.49 7.97
C LEU A 165 21.00 -3.82 9.46
N LEU A 166 20.05 -4.54 10.07
CA LEU A 166 20.13 -4.99 11.46
C LEU A 166 21.25 -6.01 11.65
N ALA A 167 21.37 -7.02 10.79
CA ALA A 167 22.46 -7.99 10.85
C ALA A 167 23.84 -7.31 10.71
N ARG A 168 23.96 -6.34 9.80
CA ARG A 168 25.18 -5.53 9.66
C ARG A 168 25.46 -4.69 10.90
N PHE A 169 24.46 -4.03 11.45
CA PHE A 169 24.62 -3.18 12.63
C PHE A 169 25.00 -4.00 13.87
N HIS A 170 24.43 -5.20 14.01
CA HIS A 170 24.77 -6.13 15.09
C HIS A 170 26.25 -6.55 15.04
N LEU A 171 26.76 -6.94 13.88
CA LEU A 171 28.16 -7.39 13.74
C LEU A 171 29.17 -6.22 13.66
N PHE A 172 28.78 -5.10 13.07
CA PHE A 172 29.67 -3.96 12.79
C PHE A 172 28.97 -2.61 13.08
N PRO A 173 28.70 -2.27 14.36
CA PRO A 173 27.96 -1.07 14.71
C PRO A 173 28.67 0.23 14.30
N ALA A 174 30.01 0.22 14.26
CA ALA A 174 30.84 1.36 13.87
C ALA A 174 30.57 1.84 12.42
N VAL A 175 30.00 0.99 11.57
CA VAL A 175 29.60 1.35 10.19
C VAL A 175 28.63 2.52 10.17
N LYS A 176 27.77 2.65 11.19
CA LYS A 176 26.79 3.74 11.25
C LYS A 176 27.44 5.13 11.24
N THR A 177 28.63 5.25 11.84
CA THR A 177 29.35 6.52 11.97
C THR A 177 30.56 6.63 11.04
N HIS A 178 31.23 5.52 10.69
CA HIS A 178 32.46 5.51 9.90
C HIS A 178 32.26 5.00 8.46
N GLY A 179 31.06 4.55 8.11
CA GLY A 179 30.74 4.03 6.78
C GLY A 179 31.31 2.65 6.49
N MET A 180 31.08 2.17 5.26
CA MET A 180 31.43 0.80 4.85
C MET A 180 32.92 0.58 4.57
N SER A 181 33.69 1.64 4.35
CA SER A 181 35.14 1.56 4.11
C SER A 181 35.92 1.21 5.38
N ALA A 182 35.33 1.43 6.56
CA ALA A 182 35.92 1.14 7.85
C ALA A 182 35.88 -0.35 8.24
N ILE A 183 35.27 -1.21 7.40
CA ILE A 183 35.11 -2.64 7.69
C ILE A 183 35.54 -3.51 6.50
N PRO A 184 35.81 -4.81 6.73
CA PRO A 184 36.05 -5.75 5.65
C PRO A 184 34.88 -5.85 4.67
N ARG A 185 35.17 -6.46 3.52
CA ARG A 185 34.15 -6.82 2.55
C ARG A 185 33.23 -7.90 3.15
N LEU A 186 31.93 -7.61 3.21
CA LEU A 186 30.92 -8.58 3.63
C LEU A 186 30.36 -9.30 2.42
N ALA A 187 29.89 -10.52 2.65
CA ALA A 187 29.14 -11.32 1.70
C ALA A 187 27.77 -11.66 2.30
N LEU A 188 26.74 -11.63 1.47
CA LEU A 188 25.39 -12.11 1.79
C LEU A 188 25.10 -13.32 0.91
N PHE A 189 24.60 -14.40 1.51
CA PHE A 189 24.26 -15.64 0.82
C PHE A 189 22.75 -15.79 0.73
N THR A 190 22.26 -16.22 -0.43
CA THR A 190 20.83 -16.45 -0.68
C THR A 190 20.63 -17.45 -1.82
N SER A 191 19.41 -17.97 -1.97
CA SER A 191 19.02 -18.89 -3.04
C SER A 191 19.09 -18.22 -4.41
N MET A 192 19.37 -19.01 -5.46
CA MET A 192 19.28 -18.56 -6.86
C MET A 192 17.86 -18.20 -7.30
N HIS A 193 16.83 -18.66 -6.58
CA HIS A 193 15.42 -18.36 -6.84
C HIS A 193 14.84 -17.35 -5.85
N VAL A 194 15.71 -16.60 -5.15
CA VAL A 194 15.27 -15.57 -4.23
C VAL A 194 14.54 -14.45 -4.96
N HIS A 195 13.65 -13.77 -4.25
CA HIS A 195 13.10 -12.52 -4.74
C HIS A 195 14.23 -11.51 -5.03
N ASP A 196 14.22 -10.91 -6.22
CA ASP A 196 15.17 -9.88 -6.67
C ASP A 196 15.40 -8.75 -5.67
N PHE A 197 14.42 -8.46 -4.81
CA PHE A 197 14.54 -7.42 -3.80
C PHE A 197 15.58 -7.70 -2.73
N ILE A 198 16.01 -8.95 -2.51
CA ILE A 198 17.17 -9.23 -1.64
C ILE A 198 18.47 -8.69 -2.28
N ILE A 199 18.59 -8.75 -3.60
CA ILE A 199 19.72 -8.18 -4.35
C ILE A 199 19.67 -6.65 -4.31
N VAL A 200 18.48 -6.07 -4.45
CA VAL A 200 18.28 -4.61 -4.33
C VAL A 200 18.62 -4.15 -2.91
N SER A 201 18.10 -4.80 -1.87
CA SER A 201 18.41 -4.50 -0.47
C SER A 201 19.90 -4.60 -0.17
N TYR A 202 20.57 -5.62 -0.71
CA TYR A 202 22.02 -5.74 -0.61
C TYR A 202 22.76 -4.59 -1.30
N THR A 203 22.38 -4.24 -2.52
CA THR A 203 22.96 -3.12 -3.30
C THR A 203 22.74 -1.77 -2.61
N LEU A 204 21.54 -1.53 -2.07
CA LEU A 204 21.26 -0.33 -1.29
C LEU A 204 22.06 -0.31 0.03
N SER A 205 22.40 -1.49 0.57
CA SER A 205 23.25 -1.62 1.75
C SER A 205 24.77 -1.51 1.48
N ARG A 206 25.23 -1.60 0.20
CA ARG A 206 26.66 -1.58 -0.21
C ARG A 206 26.93 -1.14 -1.66
N HIS A 207 28.07 -0.48 -1.87
CA HIS A 207 28.90 -0.72 -3.05
C HIS A 207 29.69 -2.05 -2.87
N ALA A 208 29.23 -3.20 -3.44
CA ALA A 208 30.05 -4.35 -3.93
C ALA A 208 29.30 -5.72 -4.02
N VAL A 209 29.52 -6.43 -5.14
CA VAL A 209 29.23 -7.83 -5.62
C VAL A 209 28.46 -8.83 -4.74
N THR A 210 27.43 -9.42 -5.35
CA THR A 210 26.67 -10.63 -4.97
C THR A 210 27.37 -11.89 -5.50
N LEU A 211 27.45 -12.96 -4.70
CA LEU A 211 27.92 -14.28 -5.16
C LEU A 211 26.76 -15.29 -5.07
N PRO A 212 26.39 -15.96 -6.17
CA PRO A 212 25.38 -17.01 -6.13
C PRO A 212 25.93 -18.23 -5.35
N LEU A 213 25.08 -18.85 -4.53
CA LEU A 213 25.35 -20.18 -3.98
C LEU A 213 25.17 -21.21 -5.11
N THR A 214 26.26 -21.68 -5.70
CA THR A 214 26.28 -22.90 -6.53
C THR A 214 26.28 -24.12 -5.61
N GLN A 215 25.34 -25.05 -5.82
CA GLN A 215 25.49 -26.43 -5.35
C GLN A 215 26.66 -27.11 -6.08
#